data_AF-A0A9D6KHI6-F1
#
_entry.id   AF-A0A9D6KHI6-F1
#
_cell.length_a   1.000
_cell.length_b   1.000
_cell.length_c   1.000
_cell.angle_alpha   90.00
_cell.angle_beta   90.00
_cell.angle_gamma   90.00
#
_symmetry.space_group_name_H-M   'P 1'
#
loop_
_entity.id
_entity.type
_entity.pdbx_description
1 polymer ?
#
loop_
_entity_poly.entity_id
_entity_poly.type
_entity_poly.pdbx_seq_one_letter_code
_entity_poly.pdbx_strand_id
1 'polypeptide(L)'
;MADARFCVQCGAKLVAEANFCVECGTKVPGAKRAPGTTFTLGRYAPIVVVGSVLLIAGGAVSIGLLNPKAPPSVPPHESSATAPGAPAAAGGAAPNVGGSMGGTMPEGHPPVQIPDDVKQTIRDMAKAAEAQPDNVAMWKQLAEVQYRAGQVDSSYLPEAQLSFQHVLDKEPDNTDALRDLGNIAFDREQPEKAIEYYRRYLTVKPDDQMVQTDLATMQLAAGKTDEAIASYQKILTADPKFFQAQFNLGLAYHRAGRSAEAVAALQKARELASDDRARKQVEQVLARMSGSGGAPAPGGGAEAADTLRAGIEKFFRTHQIIAAKLDRFDWDGDRSVRVMLHDFPMTAMPDFVRKQLGDRIRGQIKEQKTAHNVSEPVQVLLVDSASGETMETISE
;
A
#
# COMPACT_ATOMS: atom_id res chain seq x y z
N MET A 1 -2.20 -10.01 -39.64
CA MET A 1 -2.25 -8.93 -38.64
C MET A 1 -2.92 -9.44 -37.36
N ALA A 2 -2.34 -10.46 -36.73
CA ALA A 2 -2.82 -11.07 -35.50
C ALA A 2 -1.56 -11.52 -34.75
N ASP A 3 -1.29 -10.85 -33.63
CA ASP A 3 -0.28 -11.11 -32.59
C ASP A 3 0.24 -9.77 -32.04
N ALA A 4 -0.68 -8.87 -31.67
CA ALA A 4 -0.30 -7.75 -30.82
C ALA A 4 0.07 -8.33 -29.45
N ARG A 5 1.36 -8.54 -29.20
CA ARG A 5 1.89 -8.98 -27.89
C ARG A 5 1.74 -7.93 -26.80
N PHE A 6 1.45 -6.69 -27.18
CA PHE A 6 1.39 -5.53 -26.31
C PHE A 6 0.20 -4.63 -26.64
N CYS A 7 -0.37 -4.00 -25.62
CA CYS A 7 -1.49 -3.08 -25.74
C CYS A 7 -1.05 -1.83 -26.48
N VAL A 8 -1.75 -1.48 -27.56
CA VAL A 8 -1.43 -0.29 -28.36
C VAL A 8 -1.63 1.03 -27.61
N GLN A 9 -2.36 1.02 -26.50
CA GLN A 9 -2.67 2.24 -25.74
C GLN A 9 -1.77 2.46 -24.53
N CYS A 10 -1.40 1.40 -23.81
CA CYS A 10 -0.56 1.52 -22.61
C CYS A 10 0.75 0.73 -22.66
N GLY A 11 1.00 -0.03 -23.74
CA GLY A 11 2.21 -0.83 -23.91
C GLY A 11 2.28 -2.12 -23.08
N ALA A 12 1.28 -2.40 -22.24
CA ALA A 12 1.26 -3.58 -21.38
C ALA A 12 1.22 -4.89 -22.18
N LYS A 13 1.93 -5.92 -21.70
CA LYS A 13 1.92 -7.24 -22.33
C LYS A 13 0.51 -7.82 -22.26
N LEU A 14 -0.05 -8.15 -23.41
CA LEU A 14 -1.40 -8.70 -23.48
C LEU A 14 -1.37 -10.19 -23.09
N VAL A 15 -2.31 -10.58 -22.25
CA VAL A 15 -2.54 -11.99 -21.90
C VAL A 15 -3.19 -12.67 -23.11
N ALA A 16 -2.76 -13.88 -23.44
CA ALA A 16 -3.33 -14.65 -24.54
C ALA A 16 -4.86 -14.75 -24.37
N GLU A 17 -5.61 -14.51 -25.45
CA GLU A 17 -7.09 -14.57 -25.49
C GLU A 17 -7.84 -13.47 -24.73
N ALA A 18 -7.14 -12.47 -24.17
CA ALA A 18 -7.78 -11.32 -23.52
C ALA A 18 -8.49 -10.40 -24.53
N ASN A 19 -9.78 -10.13 -24.30
CA ASN A 19 -10.58 -9.22 -25.14
C ASN A 19 -10.27 -7.73 -24.87
N PHE A 20 -9.69 -7.42 -23.72
CA PHE A 20 -9.35 -6.08 -23.26
C PHE A 20 -7.99 -6.11 -22.55
N CYS A 21 -7.25 -5.01 -22.61
CA CYS A 21 -6.03 -4.84 -21.83
C CYS A 21 -6.38 -4.78 -20.34
N VAL A 22 -5.81 -5.69 -19.57
CA VAL A 22 -6.02 -5.77 -18.11
C VAL A 22 -5.51 -4.55 -17.35
N GLU A 23 -4.58 -3.79 -17.94
CA GLU A 23 -3.99 -2.60 -17.31
C GLU A 23 -4.78 -1.32 -17.58
N CYS A 24 -5.29 -1.11 -18.80
CA CYS A 24 -5.91 0.15 -19.18
C CYS A 24 -7.33 0.01 -19.74
N GLY A 25 -7.90 -1.20 -19.74
CA GLY A 25 -9.25 -1.49 -20.22
C GLY A 25 -9.45 -1.32 -21.73
N THR A 26 -8.41 -0.95 -22.49
CA THR A 26 -8.55 -0.73 -23.94
C THR A 26 -8.81 -2.05 -24.67
N LYS A 27 -9.82 -2.07 -25.54
CA LYS A 27 -10.21 -3.25 -26.31
C LYS A 27 -9.08 -3.71 -27.23
N VAL A 28 -8.75 -4.99 -27.17
CA VAL A 28 -7.71 -5.58 -28.03
C VAL A 28 -8.33 -5.89 -29.41
N PRO A 29 -7.81 -5.33 -30.50
CA PRO A 29 -8.34 -5.61 -31.84
C PRO A 29 -8.16 -7.09 -32.20
N GLY A 30 -9.25 -7.79 -32.54
CA GLY A 30 -9.22 -9.15 -33.09
C GLY A 30 -9.52 -10.31 -32.13
N ALA A 31 -9.87 -10.06 -30.87
CA ALA A 31 -10.24 -11.13 -29.94
C ALA A 31 -11.57 -11.81 -30.34
N LYS A 32 -11.54 -13.11 -30.65
CA LYS A 32 -12.74 -13.91 -30.99
C LYS A 32 -13.36 -14.45 -29.70
N ARG A 33 -14.68 -14.30 -29.54
CA ARG A 33 -15.47 -14.95 -28.48
C ARG A 33 -15.37 -16.47 -28.58
N ALA A 34 -14.97 -17.14 -27.50
CA ALA A 34 -15.27 -18.56 -27.33
C ALA A 34 -16.78 -18.72 -27.03
N PRO A 35 -17.49 -19.67 -27.68
CA PRO A 35 -18.90 -19.90 -27.39
C PRO A 35 -19.03 -20.61 -26.03
N GLY A 36 -20.01 -20.17 -25.25
CA GLY A 36 -20.21 -20.62 -23.87
C GLY A 36 -20.47 -22.12 -23.76
N THR A 37 -19.69 -22.79 -22.91
CA THR A 37 -19.96 -24.15 -22.47
C THR A 37 -20.80 -24.10 -21.19
N THR A 38 -22.08 -24.37 -21.35
CA THR A 38 -22.99 -24.78 -20.28
C THR A 38 -22.52 -26.11 -19.69
N PHE A 39 -22.28 -26.15 -18.39
CA PHE A 39 -21.87 -27.37 -17.69
C PHE A 39 -23.12 -28.18 -17.33
N THR A 40 -23.35 -29.30 -18.00
CA THR A 40 -24.39 -30.29 -17.66
C THR A 40 -23.75 -31.56 -17.11
N LEU A 41 -24.13 -31.93 -15.89
CA LEU A 41 -23.83 -33.26 -15.33
C LEU A 41 -24.68 -34.32 -16.03
N GLY A 42 -24.06 -35.36 -16.57
CA GLY A 42 -24.75 -36.49 -17.18
C GLY A 42 -23.92 -37.77 -17.18
N ARG A 43 -24.43 -38.77 -16.46
CA ARG A 43 -23.93 -40.15 -16.34
C ARG A 43 -23.91 -40.93 -17.66
N TYR A 44 -23.15 -42.04 -17.63
CA TYR A 44 -23.21 -43.27 -18.44
C TYR A 44 -22.28 -43.41 -19.67
N ALA A 45 -21.42 -44.43 -19.57
CA ALA A 45 -20.74 -45.17 -20.64
C ALA A 45 -21.76 -46.02 -21.47
N PRO A 46 -21.41 -46.93 -22.42
CA PRO A 46 -20.11 -47.35 -23.00
C PRO A 46 -20.15 -47.55 -24.56
N ILE A 47 -19.19 -48.32 -25.13
CA ILE A 47 -19.19 -49.09 -26.43
C ILE A 47 -18.45 -48.39 -27.61
N VAL A 48 -17.49 -48.94 -28.40
CA VAL A 48 -16.82 -50.28 -28.55
C VAL A 48 -15.72 -50.23 -29.65
N VAL A 49 -14.66 -51.06 -29.50
CA VAL A 49 -13.83 -51.81 -30.51
C VAL A 49 -12.94 -51.02 -31.49
N VAL A 50 -11.64 -51.32 -31.70
CA VAL A 50 -10.96 -52.54 -32.25
C VAL A 50 -9.57 -52.72 -31.57
N GLY A 51 -9.19 -53.86 -30.96
CA GLY A 51 -8.56 -55.08 -31.57
C GLY A 51 -7.03 -54.89 -31.78
N SER A 52 -6.09 -55.58 -31.13
CA SER A 52 -5.78 -57.03 -31.22
C SER A 52 -4.71 -57.41 -30.15
N VAL A 53 -4.98 -58.39 -29.26
CA VAL A 53 -4.40 -59.76 -29.16
C VAL A 53 -2.87 -59.88 -28.96
N LEU A 54 -2.42 -60.24 -27.73
CA LEU A 54 -1.55 -61.41 -27.44
C LEU A 54 -1.36 -61.67 -25.91
N LEU A 55 -1.85 -62.85 -25.51
CA LEU A 55 -1.67 -63.76 -24.35
C LEU A 55 -0.23 -63.83 -23.75
N ILE A 56 0.13 -64.29 -22.54
CA ILE A 56 -0.44 -65.04 -21.39
C ILE A 56 0.60 -65.05 -20.23
N ALA A 57 0.14 -65.28 -18.97
CA ALA A 57 0.84 -65.77 -17.75
C ALA A 57 1.97 -64.91 -17.14
N GLY A 58 2.13 -64.78 -15.83
CA GLY A 58 1.60 -65.46 -14.65
C GLY A 58 2.69 -65.38 -13.56
N GLY A 59 2.31 -65.32 -12.27
CA GLY A 59 3.28 -65.47 -11.18
C GLY A 59 3.00 -64.57 -9.98
N ALA A 60 2.54 -65.21 -8.90
CA ALA A 60 2.28 -64.62 -7.61
C ALA A 60 3.54 -64.58 -6.73
N VAL A 61 3.43 -63.80 -5.65
CA VAL A 61 4.20 -63.89 -4.39
C VAL A 61 5.67 -63.43 -4.44
N SER A 62 5.93 -62.32 -3.74
CA SER A 62 7.09 -62.17 -2.84
C SER A 62 6.88 -60.95 -1.93
N ILE A 63 6.47 -61.20 -0.69
CA ILE A 63 6.64 -60.29 0.44
C ILE A 63 8.11 -60.40 0.84
N GLY A 64 8.85 -59.31 0.70
CA GLY A 64 10.28 -59.22 1.01
C GLY A 64 10.66 -57.83 1.50
N LEU A 65 10.83 -57.73 2.82
CA LEU A 65 11.57 -56.75 3.60
C LEU A 65 12.53 -55.83 2.82
N LEU A 66 12.34 -54.50 2.92
CA LEU A 66 13.43 -53.52 2.85
C LEU A 66 13.14 -52.31 3.76
N ASN A 67 13.96 -52.18 4.79
CA ASN A 67 14.69 -51.00 5.27
C ASN A 67 13.95 -49.63 5.44
N PRO A 68 14.05 -48.97 6.60
CA PRO A 68 13.50 -47.63 6.80
C PRO A 68 14.38 -46.63 6.04
N LYS A 69 13.84 -46.05 4.97
CA LYS A 69 14.48 -44.92 4.28
C LYS A 69 14.05 -43.63 4.98
N ALA A 70 15.04 -42.90 5.48
CA ALA A 70 14.91 -41.57 6.06
C ALA A 70 14.13 -40.61 5.15
N PRO A 71 13.41 -39.62 5.71
CA PRO A 71 12.74 -38.59 4.93
C PRO A 71 13.75 -37.80 4.08
N PRO A 72 13.34 -37.27 2.91
CA PRO A 72 14.23 -36.54 2.03
C PRO A 72 14.80 -35.32 2.74
N SER A 73 16.14 -35.28 2.85
CA SER A 73 16.92 -34.12 3.24
C SER A 73 16.64 -32.96 2.27
N VAL A 74 16.08 -31.88 2.78
CA VAL A 74 16.08 -30.58 2.11
C VAL A 74 17.55 -30.14 1.99
N PRO A 75 18.04 -29.76 0.80
CA PRO A 75 19.43 -29.34 0.65
C PRO A 75 19.68 -28.04 1.44
N PRO A 76 20.88 -27.87 2.04
CA PRO A 76 21.24 -26.64 2.71
C PRO A 76 21.32 -25.49 1.69
N HIS A 77 20.76 -24.34 2.03
CA HIS A 77 21.03 -23.11 1.28
C HIS A 77 22.49 -22.71 1.52
N GLU A 78 23.36 -23.00 0.55
CA GLU A 78 24.73 -22.54 0.52
C GLU A 78 24.77 -21.01 0.32
N SER A 79 25.38 -20.34 1.29
CA SER A 79 26.03 -19.06 1.10
C SER A 79 27.37 -19.28 0.39
N SER A 80 27.64 -18.61 -0.74
CA SER A 80 28.90 -17.86 -0.99
C SER A 80 29.14 -17.45 -2.45
N ALA A 81 29.74 -16.26 -2.59
CA ALA A 81 30.84 -15.89 -3.49
C ALA A 81 30.70 -15.96 -5.04
N THR A 82 30.57 -14.77 -5.63
CA THR A 82 31.29 -14.20 -6.79
C THR A 82 32.01 -15.09 -7.83
N ALA A 83 31.60 -14.94 -9.10
CA ALA A 83 32.47 -14.90 -10.30
C ALA A 83 31.78 -14.04 -11.41
N PRO A 84 32.53 -13.45 -12.37
CA PRO A 84 32.23 -12.12 -12.92
C PRO A 84 31.36 -12.13 -14.18
N GLY A 85 30.48 -11.13 -14.31
CA GLY A 85 29.90 -10.75 -15.60
C GLY A 85 28.41 -11.05 -15.82
N ALA A 86 27.53 -10.64 -14.89
CA ALA A 86 26.09 -10.45 -15.15
C ALA A 86 25.51 -9.47 -14.11
N PRO A 87 24.62 -8.53 -14.47
CA PRO A 87 24.09 -7.56 -13.52
C PRO A 87 23.17 -8.26 -12.52
N ALA A 88 23.44 -8.04 -11.24
CA ALA A 88 22.70 -8.60 -10.11
C ALA A 88 21.23 -8.18 -10.15
N ALA A 89 20.33 -9.14 -10.36
CA ALA A 89 18.93 -8.98 -10.04
C ALA A 89 18.79 -9.00 -8.52
N ALA A 90 18.78 -7.81 -7.93
CA ALA A 90 18.48 -7.60 -6.53
C ALA A 90 17.09 -8.17 -6.21
N GLY A 91 17.03 -9.09 -5.24
CA GLY A 91 15.82 -9.40 -4.49
C GLY A 91 15.45 -8.17 -3.65
N GLY A 92 14.87 -7.18 -4.31
CA GLY A 92 14.38 -5.96 -3.69
C GLY A 92 12.89 -6.09 -3.46
N ALA A 93 12.48 -6.26 -2.20
CA ALA A 93 11.17 -5.82 -1.77
C ALA A 93 11.05 -4.34 -2.16
N ALA A 94 10.13 -4.03 -3.08
CA ALA A 94 9.86 -2.67 -3.51
C ALA A 94 9.58 -1.80 -2.27
N PRO A 95 10.26 -0.66 -2.09
CA PRO A 95 9.96 0.23 -0.98
C PRO A 95 8.55 0.79 -1.21
N ASN A 96 7.67 0.51 -0.27
CA ASN A 96 6.30 1.03 -0.24
C ASN A 96 6.41 2.51 0.13
N VAL A 97 6.61 3.35 -0.89
CA VAL A 97 6.69 4.80 -0.72
C VAL A 97 5.34 5.26 -0.20
N GLY A 98 5.33 5.76 1.03
CA GLY A 98 4.17 6.30 1.73
C GLY A 98 3.21 7.01 0.80
N GLY A 99 2.11 6.32 0.57
CA GLY A 99 1.07 6.67 -0.35
C GLY A 99 0.19 5.45 -0.40
N SER A 100 -0.94 5.51 0.30
CA SER A 100 -2.11 4.75 -0.12
C SER A 100 -2.20 4.95 -1.64
N MET A 101 -1.72 3.98 -2.42
CA MET A 101 -2.07 3.90 -3.83
C MET A 101 -3.52 3.43 -3.82
N GLY A 102 -4.40 4.38 -3.48
CA GLY A 102 -5.81 4.34 -3.79
C GLY A 102 -5.96 4.44 -5.30
N GLY A 103 -5.52 3.39 -6.02
CA GLY A 103 -6.34 2.93 -7.10
C GLY A 103 -7.57 2.35 -6.42
N THR A 104 -8.64 3.14 -6.32
CA THR A 104 -9.96 2.56 -6.07
C THR A 104 -10.13 1.53 -7.18
N MET A 105 -10.17 0.26 -6.79
CA MET A 105 -10.54 -0.82 -7.69
C MET A 105 -11.79 -0.38 -8.46
N PRO A 106 -11.86 -0.60 -9.79
CA PRO A 106 -13.03 -0.20 -10.56
C PRO A 106 -14.31 -0.67 -9.87
N GLU A 107 -15.36 0.16 -9.87
CA GLU A 107 -16.63 -0.18 -9.25
C GLU A 107 -17.09 -1.58 -9.69
N GLY A 108 -17.30 -2.47 -8.72
CA GLY A 108 -17.70 -3.87 -8.96
C GLY A 108 -16.56 -4.90 -9.03
N HIS A 109 -15.29 -4.52 -8.86
CA HIS A 109 -14.23 -5.52 -8.65
C HIS A 109 -14.50 -6.26 -7.32
N PRO A 110 -14.52 -7.61 -7.30
CA PRO A 110 -14.72 -8.35 -6.07
C PRO A 110 -13.62 -8.01 -5.06
N PRO A 111 -13.91 -7.92 -3.75
CA PRO A 111 -12.86 -7.73 -2.75
C PRO A 111 -11.82 -8.84 -2.92
N VAL A 112 -10.54 -8.46 -2.96
CA VAL A 112 -9.45 -9.44 -2.92
C VAL A 112 -9.49 -10.06 -1.53
N GLN A 113 -9.96 -11.30 -1.45
CA GLN A 113 -10.04 -12.04 -0.20
C GLN A 113 -8.98 -13.12 -0.18
N ILE A 114 -8.42 -13.36 1.00
CA ILE A 114 -7.53 -14.49 1.22
C ILE A 114 -8.37 -15.78 1.13
N PRO A 115 -8.01 -16.74 0.25
CA PRO A 115 -8.70 -18.02 0.16
C PRO A 115 -8.72 -18.79 1.49
N ASP A 116 -9.79 -19.52 1.77
CA ASP A 116 -9.96 -20.19 3.07
C ASP A 116 -8.94 -21.30 3.35
N ASP A 117 -8.44 -21.96 2.30
CA ASP A 117 -7.32 -22.91 2.35
C ASP A 117 -6.01 -22.21 2.75
N VAL A 118 -5.78 -20.99 2.27
CA VAL A 118 -4.64 -20.16 2.69
C VAL A 118 -4.79 -19.74 4.15
N LYS A 119 -5.98 -19.28 4.57
CA LYS A 119 -6.25 -18.96 5.99
C LYS A 119 -6.03 -20.19 6.89
N GLN A 120 -6.46 -21.37 6.43
CA GLN A 120 -6.25 -22.62 7.16
C GLN A 120 -4.77 -22.97 7.26
N THR A 121 -4.02 -22.79 6.18
CA THR A 121 -2.56 -22.98 6.16
C THR A 121 -1.87 -22.08 7.17
N ILE A 122 -2.24 -20.80 7.26
CA ILE A 122 -1.67 -19.87 8.26
C ILE A 122 -1.95 -20.35 9.69
N ARG A 123 -3.18 -20.84 9.96
CA ARG A 123 -3.53 -21.41 11.28
C ARG A 123 -2.72 -22.66 11.62
N ASP A 124 -2.48 -23.52 10.64
CA ASP A 124 -1.72 -24.75 10.86
C ASP A 124 -0.23 -24.47 11.04
N MET A 125 0.31 -23.48 10.31
CA MET A 125 1.67 -22.97 10.55
C MET A 125 1.81 -22.37 11.95
N ALA A 126 0.81 -21.62 12.44
CA ALA A 126 0.83 -21.06 13.78
C ALA A 126 0.90 -22.16 14.86
N LYS A 127 0.03 -23.18 14.77
CA LYS A 127 0.08 -24.34 15.68
C LYS A 127 1.41 -25.09 15.64
N ALA A 128 2.00 -25.24 14.46
CA ALA A 128 3.29 -25.90 14.30
C ALA A 128 4.42 -25.10 14.97
N ALA A 129 4.41 -23.78 14.81
CA ALA A 129 5.38 -22.88 15.44
C ALA A 129 5.22 -22.86 16.97
N GLU A 130 3.98 -22.82 17.48
CA GLU A 130 3.66 -22.90 18.91
C GLU A 130 4.12 -24.22 19.55
N ALA A 131 4.04 -25.34 18.82
CA ALA A 131 4.54 -26.62 19.29
C ALA A 131 6.08 -26.70 19.34
N GLN A 132 6.77 -25.79 18.66
CA GLN A 132 8.23 -25.71 18.59
C GLN A 132 8.70 -24.28 18.85
N PRO A 133 8.53 -23.74 20.06
CA PRO A 133 8.78 -22.33 20.37
C PRO A 133 10.24 -21.92 20.19
N ASP A 134 11.20 -22.86 20.24
CA ASP A 134 12.61 -22.54 20.02
C ASP A 134 13.03 -22.63 18.54
N ASN A 135 12.14 -23.04 17.64
CA ASN A 135 12.43 -23.12 16.21
C ASN A 135 12.22 -21.75 15.53
N VAL A 136 13.21 -20.88 15.63
CA VAL A 136 13.17 -19.50 15.11
C VAL A 136 12.83 -19.45 13.62
N ALA A 137 13.34 -20.38 12.81
CA ALA A 137 13.06 -20.43 11.38
C ALA A 137 11.56 -20.62 11.08
N MET A 138 10.86 -21.42 11.89
CA MET A 138 9.42 -21.66 11.75
C MET A 138 8.62 -20.41 12.11
N TRP A 139 8.99 -19.72 13.19
CA TRP A 139 8.37 -18.46 13.59
C TRP A 139 8.58 -17.36 12.55
N LYS A 140 9.77 -17.29 11.96
CA LYS A 140 10.07 -16.34 10.87
C LYS A 140 9.20 -16.62 9.64
N GLN A 141 9.10 -17.87 9.20
CA GLN A 141 8.23 -18.21 8.06
C GLN A 141 6.76 -17.91 8.32
N LEU A 142 6.26 -18.20 9.53
CA LEU A 142 4.92 -17.83 9.93
C LEU A 142 4.71 -16.31 9.87
N ALA A 143 5.64 -15.54 10.44
CA ALA A 143 5.57 -14.09 10.48
C ALA A 143 5.55 -13.46 9.08
N GLU A 144 6.40 -13.94 8.17
CA GLU A 144 6.43 -13.49 6.77
C GLU A 144 5.11 -13.76 6.04
N VAL A 145 4.53 -14.96 6.22
CA VAL A 145 3.24 -15.30 5.59
C VAL A 145 2.11 -14.47 6.18
N GLN A 146 2.08 -14.27 7.51
CA GLN A 146 1.11 -13.40 8.18
C GLN A 146 1.26 -11.95 7.73
N TYR A 147 2.48 -11.44 7.55
CA TYR A 147 2.71 -10.08 7.10
C TYR A 147 2.21 -9.88 5.66
N ARG A 148 2.47 -10.84 4.77
CA ARG A 148 1.93 -10.84 3.39
C ARG A 148 0.41 -10.94 3.36
N ALA A 149 -0.19 -11.73 4.25
CA ALA A 149 -1.64 -11.75 4.45
C ALA A 149 -2.15 -10.39 4.94
N GLY A 150 -1.41 -9.74 5.84
CA GLY A 150 -1.65 -8.39 6.35
C GLY A 150 -1.77 -7.31 5.28
N GLN A 151 -1.07 -7.46 4.14
CA GLN A 151 -1.16 -6.56 3.00
C GLN A 151 -2.49 -6.67 2.22
N VAL A 152 -3.23 -7.76 2.42
CA VAL A 152 -4.56 -8.00 1.82
C VAL A 152 -5.67 -7.81 2.85
N ASP A 153 -5.44 -8.30 4.07
CA ASP A 153 -6.35 -8.25 5.21
C ASP A 153 -5.56 -7.82 6.45
N SER A 154 -5.71 -6.56 6.85
CA SER A 154 -4.94 -5.95 7.93
C SER A 154 -5.16 -6.61 9.30
N SER A 155 -6.16 -7.49 9.42
CA SER A 155 -6.37 -8.30 10.63
C SER A 155 -5.20 -9.23 10.96
N TYR A 156 -4.33 -9.58 10.00
CA TYR A 156 -3.14 -10.43 10.22
C TYR A 156 -1.88 -9.67 10.69
N LEU A 157 -1.90 -8.33 10.67
CA LEU A 157 -0.73 -7.53 11.07
C LEU A 157 -0.35 -7.68 12.56
N PRO A 158 -1.30 -7.77 13.52
CA PRO A 158 -0.98 -8.02 14.91
C PRO A 158 -0.29 -9.37 15.14
N GLU A 159 -0.74 -10.43 14.47
CA GLU A 159 -0.16 -11.77 14.56
C GLU A 159 1.24 -11.81 13.95
N ALA A 160 1.42 -11.17 12.77
CA ALA A 160 2.74 -11.02 12.16
C ALA A 160 3.73 -10.32 13.11
N GLN A 161 3.27 -9.25 13.77
CA GLN A 161 4.08 -8.53 14.76
C GLN A 161 4.48 -9.43 15.94
N LEU A 162 3.55 -10.22 16.49
CA LEU A 162 3.85 -11.15 17.59
C LEU A 162 4.84 -12.23 17.16
N SER A 163 4.67 -12.80 15.97
CA SER A 163 5.57 -13.82 15.44
C SER A 163 6.98 -13.28 15.20
N PHE A 164 7.13 -12.07 14.64
CA PHE A 164 8.44 -11.42 14.51
C PHE A 164 9.03 -11.00 15.85
N GLN A 165 8.22 -10.58 16.82
CA GLN A 165 8.69 -10.29 18.17
C GLN A 165 9.27 -11.55 18.83
N HIS A 166 8.61 -12.69 18.65
CA HIS A 166 9.13 -13.98 19.14
C HIS A 166 10.48 -14.34 18.50
N VAL A 167 10.68 -14.03 17.22
CA VAL A 167 12.00 -14.15 16.57
C VAL A 167 13.03 -13.26 17.27
N LEU A 168 12.72 -12.00 17.56
CA LEU A 168 13.64 -11.09 18.26
C LEU A 168 13.90 -11.48 19.72
N ASP A 169 12.96 -12.14 20.39
CA ASP A 169 13.17 -12.62 21.76
C ASP A 169 14.24 -13.73 21.81
N LYS A 170 14.41 -14.47 20.72
CA LYS A 170 15.44 -15.51 20.56
C LYS A 170 16.71 -15.00 19.90
N GLU A 171 16.56 -14.10 18.94
CA GLU A 171 17.64 -13.51 18.15
C GLU A 171 17.49 -11.97 18.12
N PRO A 172 17.99 -11.25 19.15
CA PRO A 172 17.74 -9.82 19.31
C PRO A 172 18.25 -8.93 18.17
N ASP A 173 19.24 -9.40 17.42
CA ASP A 173 19.88 -8.70 16.31
C ASP A 173 19.47 -9.28 14.95
N ASN A 174 18.40 -10.09 14.89
CA ASN A 174 17.90 -10.62 13.62
C ASN A 174 17.41 -9.47 12.72
N THR A 175 18.20 -9.17 11.69
CA THR A 175 17.97 -8.00 10.84
C THR A 175 16.68 -8.09 10.04
N ASP A 176 16.24 -9.30 9.68
CA ASP A 176 15.03 -9.46 8.88
C ASP A 176 13.80 -9.15 9.74
N ALA A 177 13.74 -9.71 10.96
CA ALA A 177 12.68 -9.41 11.92
C ALA A 177 12.67 -7.93 12.35
N LEU A 178 13.85 -7.31 12.56
CA LEU A 178 13.93 -5.87 12.84
C LEU A 178 13.36 -5.03 11.69
N ARG A 179 13.73 -5.35 10.45
CA ARG A 179 13.24 -4.61 9.27
C ARG A 179 11.74 -4.77 9.10
N ASP A 180 11.21 -5.99 9.21
CA ASP A 180 9.79 -6.26 9.02
C ASP A 180 8.92 -5.71 10.16
N LEU A 181 9.41 -5.70 11.41
CA LEU A 181 8.73 -4.99 12.50
C LEU A 181 8.71 -3.48 12.29
N GLY A 182 9.77 -2.91 11.71
CA GLY A 182 9.79 -1.53 11.26
C GLY A 182 8.70 -1.25 10.22
N ASN A 183 8.59 -2.11 9.21
CA ASN A 183 7.58 -2.00 8.15
C ASN A 183 6.15 -2.17 8.70
N ILE A 184 5.92 -3.13 9.59
CA ILE A 184 4.61 -3.32 10.25
C ILE A 184 4.26 -2.10 11.09
N ALA A 185 5.21 -1.54 11.84
CA ALA A 185 4.97 -0.32 12.61
C ALA A 185 4.61 0.86 11.70
N PHE A 186 5.25 0.98 10.53
CA PHE A 186 4.88 1.96 9.52
C PHE A 186 3.45 1.75 8.98
N ASP A 187 3.12 0.52 8.56
CA ASP A 187 1.80 0.16 8.03
C ASP A 187 0.67 0.38 9.06
N ARG A 188 1.01 0.36 10.35
CA ARG A 188 0.10 0.63 11.48
C ARG A 188 0.18 2.08 11.99
N GLU A 189 0.73 2.99 11.20
CA GLU A 189 0.85 4.43 11.50
C GLU A 189 1.57 4.73 12.84
N GLN A 190 2.60 3.95 13.17
CA GLN A 190 3.43 4.08 14.39
C GLN A 190 4.88 4.45 14.03
N PRO A 191 5.13 5.68 13.53
CA PRO A 191 6.45 6.05 12.99
C PRO A 191 7.55 6.06 14.05
N GLU A 192 7.27 6.38 15.31
CA GLU A 192 8.28 6.35 16.39
C GLU A 192 8.80 4.94 16.66
N LYS A 193 7.94 3.92 16.61
CA LYS A 193 8.35 2.52 16.78
C LYS A 193 9.13 2.04 15.57
N ALA A 194 8.72 2.42 14.37
CA ALA A 194 9.47 2.10 13.15
C ALA A 194 10.89 2.66 13.20
N ILE A 195 11.06 3.91 13.68
CA ILE A 195 12.39 4.52 13.92
C ILE A 195 13.25 3.67 14.86
N GLU A 196 12.68 3.15 15.95
CA GLU A 196 13.42 2.32 16.91
C GLU A 196 13.95 1.04 16.23
N TYR A 197 13.09 0.31 15.52
CA TYR A 197 13.47 -0.91 14.82
C TYR A 197 14.51 -0.68 13.73
N TYR A 198 14.34 0.36 12.90
CA TYR A 198 15.32 0.68 11.86
C TYR A 198 16.66 1.16 12.45
N ARG A 199 16.67 1.86 13.59
CA ARG A 199 17.92 2.20 14.28
C ARG A 199 18.65 0.96 14.76
N ARG A 200 17.94 0.01 15.38
CA ARG A 200 18.52 -1.30 15.78
C ARG A 200 19.02 -2.10 14.58
N TYR A 201 18.29 -2.08 13.46
CA TYR A 201 18.77 -2.71 12.22
C TYR A 201 20.11 -2.11 11.78
N LEU A 202 20.21 -0.77 11.78
CA LEU A 202 21.40 -0.05 11.32
C LEU A 202 22.58 -0.14 12.30
N THR A 203 22.40 -0.62 13.54
CA THR A 203 23.57 -0.98 14.38
C THR A 203 24.26 -2.25 13.90
N VAL A 204 23.53 -3.14 13.21
CA VAL A 204 24.06 -4.40 12.65
C VAL A 204 24.52 -4.21 11.20
N LYS A 205 23.74 -3.50 10.39
CA LYS A 205 24.01 -3.21 8.96
C LYS A 205 24.05 -1.70 8.71
N PRO A 206 25.12 -1.00 9.11
CA PRO A 206 25.16 0.46 9.08
C PRO A 206 25.12 1.06 7.67
N ASP A 207 25.60 0.32 6.66
CA ASP A 207 25.73 0.81 5.28
C ASP A 207 24.52 0.49 4.38
N ASP A 208 23.43 -0.05 4.95
CA ASP A 208 22.22 -0.35 4.20
C ASP A 208 21.44 0.94 3.87
N GLN A 209 21.71 1.49 2.69
CA GLN A 209 21.11 2.74 2.22
C GLN A 209 19.58 2.67 2.09
N MET A 210 19.02 1.49 1.84
CA MET A 210 17.56 1.30 1.78
C MET A 210 16.96 1.55 3.16
N VAL A 211 17.50 0.90 4.20
CA VAL A 211 16.98 1.08 5.57
C VAL A 211 17.32 2.45 6.14
N GLN A 212 18.45 3.06 5.77
CA GLN A 212 18.72 4.48 6.09
C GLN A 212 17.63 5.41 5.51
N THR A 213 17.15 5.12 4.29
CA THR A 213 16.09 5.88 3.63
C THR A 213 14.74 5.63 4.28
N ASP A 214 14.44 4.39 4.67
CA ASP A 214 13.23 4.02 5.41
C ASP A 214 13.20 4.76 6.77
N LEU A 215 14.32 4.79 7.50
CA LEU A 215 14.47 5.56 8.74
C LEU A 215 14.19 7.06 8.52
N ALA A 216 14.80 7.68 7.49
CA ALA A 216 14.55 9.08 7.16
C ALA A 216 13.08 9.33 6.77
N THR A 217 12.44 8.36 6.12
CA THR A 217 11.01 8.41 5.79
C THR A 217 10.16 8.39 7.06
N MET A 218 10.51 7.56 8.04
CA MET A 218 9.79 7.51 9.32
C MET A 218 10.01 8.77 10.15
N GLN A 219 11.20 9.38 10.10
CA GLN A 219 11.45 10.69 10.73
C GLN A 219 10.51 11.75 10.14
N LEU A 220 10.33 11.77 8.82
CA LEU A 220 9.42 12.71 8.16
C LEU A 220 7.96 12.46 8.57
N ALA A 221 7.54 11.18 8.64
CA ALA A 221 6.21 10.78 9.09
C ALA A 221 5.93 11.16 10.56
N ALA A 222 6.94 11.06 11.43
CA ALA A 222 6.91 11.52 12.82
C ALA A 222 6.97 13.06 12.97
N GLY A 223 6.95 13.82 11.87
CA GLY A 223 7.03 15.29 11.89
C GLY A 223 8.44 15.86 12.11
N LYS A 224 9.47 15.02 12.21
CA LYS A 224 10.89 15.40 12.38
C LYS A 224 11.51 15.78 11.04
N THR A 225 10.92 16.80 10.40
CA THR A 225 11.20 17.16 9.01
C THR A 225 12.67 17.53 8.77
N ASP A 226 13.28 18.33 9.65
CA ASP A 226 14.69 18.72 9.51
C ASP A 226 15.66 17.54 9.69
N GLU A 227 15.37 16.63 10.64
CA GLU A 227 16.15 15.40 10.82
C GLU A 227 16.09 14.51 9.58
N ALA A 228 14.90 14.39 8.96
CA ALA A 228 14.71 13.63 7.73
C ALA A 228 15.52 14.23 6.57
N ILE A 229 15.46 15.56 6.38
CA ILE A 229 16.24 16.28 5.36
C ILE A 229 17.74 16.01 5.54
N ALA A 230 18.26 16.14 6.77
CA ALA A 230 19.68 15.89 7.05
C ALA A 230 20.06 14.42 6.76
N SER A 231 19.18 13.47 7.09
CA SER A 231 19.40 12.04 6.83
C SER A 231 19.44 11.74 5.33
N TYR A 232 18.49 12.26 4.53
CA TYR A 232 18.51 12.11 3.08
C TYR A 232 19.75 12.74 2.44
N GLN A 233 20.17 13.93 2.90
CA GLN A 233 21.39 14.57 2.41
C GLN A 233 22.64 13.73 2.70
N LYS A 234 22.71 13.07 3.87
CA LYS A 234 23.80 12.15 4.21
C LYS A 234 23.84 10.96 3.25
N ILE A 235 22.69 10.34 2.97
CA ILE A 235 22.57 9.24 2.00
C ILE A 235 23.07 9.69 0.62
N LEU A 236 22.62 10.86 0.16
CA LEU A 236 22.97 11.42 -1.15
C LEU A 236 24.41 11.94 -1.24
N THR A 237 25.07 12.18 -0.11
CA THR A 237 26.51 12.47 -0.07
C THR A 237 27.31 11.20 -0.38
N ALA A 238 26.85 10.04 0.10
CA ALA A 238 27.47 8.75 -0.17
C ALA A 238 27.11 8.21 -1.56
N ASP A 239 25.84 8.29 -1.97
CA ASP A 239 25.39 7.96 -3.33
C ASP A 239 24.52 9.08 -3.92
N PRO A 240 25.13 9.99 -4.72
CA PRO A 240 24.42 11.08 -5.38
C PRO A 240 23.38 10.65 -6.42
N LYS A 241 23.35 9.37 -6.82
CA LYS A 241 22.44 8.82 -7.81
C LYS A 241 21.30 8.00 -7.19
N PHE A 242 21.20 7.97 -5.86
CA PHE A 242 20.17 7.20 -5.18
C PHE A 242 18.78 7.85 -5.34
N PHE A 243 18.03 7.37 -6.34
CA PHE A 243 16.74 7.92 -6.76
C PHE A 243 15.76 8.10 -5.59
N GLN A 244 15.62 7.08 -4.73
CA GLN A 244 14.64 7.08 -3.64
C GLN A 244 14.92 8.19 -2.61
N ALA A 245 16.17 8.37 -2.18
CA ALA A 245 16.50 9.48 -1.28
C ALA A 245 16.35 10.84 -1.97
N GLN A 246 16.68 10.95 -3.25
CA GLN A 246 16.53 12.21 -4.00
C GLN A 246 15.05 12.62 -4.15
N PHE A 247 14.17 11.65 -4.43
CA PHE A 247 12.73 11.86 -4.49
C PHE A 247 12.16 12.24 -3.12
N ASN A 248 12.48 11.47 -2.07
CA ASN A 248 11.98 11.71 -0.73
C ASN A 248 12.52 13.01 -0.11
N LEU A 249 13.75 13.43 -0.45
CA LEU A 249 14.27 14.74 -0.09
C LEU A 249 13.41 15.87 -0.66
N GLY A 250 12.96 15.73 -1.92
CA GLY A 250 12.03 16.69 -2.53
C GLY A 250 10.71 16.79 -1.77
N LEU A 251 10.14 15.65 -1.35
CA LEU A 251 8.94 15.63 -0.51
C LEU A 251 9.18 16.24 0.87
N ALA A 252 10.34 15.99 1.47
CA ALA A 252 10.71 16.55 2.77
C ALA A 252 10.85 18.08 2.70
N TYR A 253 11.50 18.62 1.65
CA TYR A 253 11.55 20.06 1.42
C TYR A 253 10.17 20.67 1.20
N HIS A 254 9.29 19.98 0.47
CA HIS A 254 7.93 20.46 0.28
C HIS A 254 7.18 20.56 1.62
N ARG A 255 7.30 19.55 2.49
CA ARG A 255 6.71 19.57 3.84
C ARG A 255 7.30 20.67 4.73
N ALA A 256 8.55 21.04 4.50
CA ALA A 256 9.21 22.16 5.18
C ALA A 256 8.85 23.55 4.61
N GLY A 257 8.00 23.64 3.58
CA GLY A 257 7.69 24.90 2.88
C GLY A 257 8.81 25.43 1.98
N ARG A 258 9.84 24.62 1.74
CA ARG A 258 11.04 24.95 0.94
C ARG A 258 10.81 24.61 -0.53
N SER A 259 9.88 25.34 -1.16
CA SER A 259 9.36 25.02 -2.50
C SER A 259 10.43 24.99 -3.60
N ALA A 260 11.40 25.92 -3.56
CA ALA A 260 12.48 25.97 -4.54
C ALA A 260 13.39 24.73 -4.47
N GLU A 261 13.82 24.36 -3.25
CA GLU A 261 14.63 23.15 -3.05
C GLU A 261 13.85 21.87 -3.35
N ALA A 262 12.55 21.83 -3.05
CA ALA A 262 11.69 20.69 -3.37
C ALA A 262 11.63 20.44 -4.88
N VAL A 263 11.37 21.48 -5.67
CA VAL A 263 11.34 21.40 -7.14
C VAL A 263 12.70 20.98 -7.69
N ALA A 264 13.80 21.58 -7.21
CA ALA A 264 15.14 21.21 -7.65
C ALA A 264 15.47 19.75 -7.35
N ALA A 265 15.13 19.27 -6.14
CA ALA A 265 15.38 17.90 -5.74
C ALA A 265 14.54 16.90 -6.56
N LEU A 266 13.27 17.20 -6.83
CA LEU A 266 12.40 16.37 -7.66
C LEU A 266 12.84 16.38 -9.13
N GLN A 267 13.30 17.51 -9.68
CA GLN A 267 13.87 17.55 -11.03
C GLN A 267 15.08 16.63 -11.16
N LYS A 268 15.96 16.63 -10.16
CA LYS A 268 17.09 15.69 -10.11
C LYS A 268 16.62 14.24 -9.97
N ALA A 269 15.58 13.96 -9.16
CA ALA A 269 15.00 12.62 -9.10
C ALA A 269 14.46 12.16 -10.46
N ARG A 270 13.81 13.06 -11.22
CA ARG A 270 13.33 12.77 -12.59
C ARG A 270 14.46 12.38 -13.54
N GLU A 271 15.63 13.03 -13.42
CA GLU A 271 16.83 12.70 -14.21
C GLU A 271 17.43 11.34 -13.83
N LEU A 272 17.35 10.97 -12.55
CA LEU A 272 17.84 9.69 -12.03
C LEU A 272 16.90 8.51 -12.27
N ALA A 273 15.65 8.75 -12.66
CA ALA A 273 14.64 7.72 -12.84
C ALA A 273 15.07 6.67 -13.89
N SER A 274 15.21 5.42 -13.45
CA SER A 274 15.62 4.28 -14.29
C SER A 274 14.57 3.85 -15.30
N ASP A 275 13.30 4.20 -15.07
CA ASP A 275 12.18 3.83 -15.92
C ASP A 275 11.12 4.93 -16.02
N ASP A 276 10.20 4.74 -16.97
CA ASP A 276 9.12 5.70 -17.25
C ASP A 276 8.09 5.80 -16.13
N ARG A 277 7.91 4.75 -15.31
CA ARG A 277 6.96 4.77 -14.21
C ARG A 277 7.44 5.70 -13.10
N ALA A 278 8.70 5.53 -12.68
CA ALA A 278 9.36 6.39 -11.71
C ALA A 278 9.38 7.85 -12.20
N ARG A 279 9.68 8.08 -13.49
CA ARG A 279 9.66 9.42 -14.08
C ARG A 279 8.28 10.07 -14.01
N LYS A 280 7.23 9.34 -14.42
CA LYS A 280 5.84 9.82 -14.35
C LYS A 280 5.39 10.10 -12.92
N GLN A 281 5.82 9.30 -11.95
CA GLN A 281 5.52 9.54 -10.54
C GLN A 281 6.09 10.89 -10.09
N VAL A 282 7.35 11.18 -10.42
CA VAL A 282 7.99 12.46 -10.11
C VAL A 282 7.27 13.63 -10.79
N GLU A 283 6.92 13.46 -12.07
CA GLU A 283 6.20 14.48 -12.85
C GLU A 283 4.81 14.77 -12.28
N GLN A 284 4.09 13.77 -11.79
CA GLN A 284 2.80 13.97 -11.11
C GLN A 284 2.96 14.79 -9.82
N VAL A 285 4.01 14.53 -9.03
CA VAL A 285 4.30 15.32 -7.83
C VAL A 285 4.65 16.76 -8.21
N LEU A 286 5.54 16.96 -9.18
CA LEU A 286 5.88 18.29 -9.68
C LEU A 286 4.66 19.05 -10.23
N ALA A 287 3.79 18.37 -10.98
CA ALA A 287 2.56 18.97 -11.52
C ALA A 287 1.59 19.36 -10.40
N ARG A 288 1.44 18.54 -9.35
CA ARG A 288 0.64 18.90 -8.17
C ARG A 288 1.18 20.13 -7.47
N MET A 289 2.51 20.25 -7.35
CA MET A 289 3.18 21.40 -6.73
C MET A 289 3.10 22.69 -7.57
N SER A 290 3.11 22.57 -8.90
CA SER A 290 2.96 23.71 -9.82
C SER A 290 1.49 24.12 -10.03
N GLY A 291 0.56 23.15 -9.97
CA GLY A 291 -0.88 23.36 -10.06
C GLY A 291 -1.49 23.88 -8.75
N SER A 292 -0.84 23.62 -7.62
CA SER A 292 -1.00 24.40 -6.38
C SER A 292 -0.16 25.67 -6.44
N GLY A 293 -0.35 26.48 -7.50
CA GLY A 293 0.43 27.69 -7.74
C GLY A 293 0.56 28.52 -6.48
N GLY A 294 1.81 28.62 -5.98
CA GLY A 294 2.26 29.55 -4.94
C GLY A 294 1.47 29.54 -3.65
N ALA A 295 2.05 29.01 -2.56
CA ALA A 295 1.81 29.67 -1.28
C ALA A 295 2.37 31.10 -1.39
N PRO A 296 1.56 32.17 -1.32
CA PRO A 296 2.10 33.50 -1.19
C PRO A 296 2.76 33.60 0.19
N ALA A 297 3.88 34.32 0.26
CA ALA A 297 4.40 34.83 1.52
C ALA A 297 3.32 35.68 2.24
N PRO A 298 3.35 35.79 3.57
CA PRO A 298 2.18 36.21 4.34
C PRO A 298 1.83 37.67 4.07
N GLY A 299 0.60 37.91 3.60
CA GLY A 299 0.07 39.24 3.33
C GLY A 299 -1.45 39.33 3.44
N GLY A 300 -1.96 39.61 4.64
CA GLY A 300 -3.22 40.34 4.85
C GLY A 300 -4.56 39.60 4.66
N GLY A 301 -5.18 39.25 5.79
CA GLY A 301 -6.63 39.33 6.09
C GLY A 301 -7.66 38.62 5.19
N ALA A 302 -7.71 38.95 3.90
CA ALA A 302 -8.69 38.41 2.95
C ALA A 302 -8.22 37.10 2.30
N GLU A 303 -6.91 36.94 2.09
CA GLU A 303 -6.35 35.74 1.44
C GLU A 303 -6.41 34.51 2.37
N ALA A 304 -6.34 34.72 3.69
CA ALA A 304 -6.48 33.66 4.70
C ALA A 304 -7.91 33.08 4.79
N ALA A 305 -8.93 33.88 4.47
CA ALA A 305 -10.30 33.41 4.40
C ALA A 305 -10.49 32.45 3.21
N ASP A 306 -9.94 32.81 2.05
CA ASP A 306 -10.03 31.97 0.86
C ASP A 306 -9.18 30.68 0.97
N THR A 307 -8.05 30.71 1.68
CA THR A 307 -7.24 29.50 1.94
C THR A 307 -7.90 28.57 2.97
N LEU A 308 -8.56 29.13 4.00
CA LEU A 308 -9.36 28.37 4.97
C LEU A 308 -10.56 27.70 4.28
N ARG A 309 -11.31 28.45 3.46
CA ARG A 309 -12.44 27.93 2.67
C ARG A 309 -12.01 26.76 1.80
N ALA A 310 -10.94 26.95 1.03
CA ALA A 310 -10.41 25.91 0.16
C ALA A 310 -9.99 24.66 0.95
N GLY A 311 -9.39 24.84 2.15
CA GLY A 311 -9.02 23.74 3.04
C GLY A 311 -10.24 22.93 3.53
N ILE A 312 -11.28 23.63 4.01
CA ILE A 312 -12.51 23.00 4.50
C ILE A 312 -13.26 22.30 3.36
N GLU A 313 -13.42 22.94 2.21
CA GLU A 313 -14.07 22.31 1.06
C GLU A 313 -13.31 21.08 0.56
N LYS A 314 -11.97 21.15 0.51
CA LYS A 314 -11.12 20.04 0.08
C LYS A 314 -11.33 18.81 0.98
N PHE A 315 -11.42 18.99 2.30
CA PHE A 315 -11.73 17.89 3.22
C PHE A 315 -13.04 17.19 2.84
N PHE A 316 -14.12 17.95 2.67
CA PHE A 316 -15.43 17.37 2.31
C PHE A 316 -15.45 16.71 0.92
N ARG A 317 -14.76 17.30 -0.06
CA ARG A 317 -14.63 16.75 -1.42
C ARG A 317 -13.78 15.48 -1.50
N THR A 318 -12.92 15.24 -0.51
CA THR A 318 -12.02 14.08 -0.48
C THR A 318 -12.45 13.01 0.53
N HIS A 319 -13.48 13.29 1.35
CA HIS A 319 -13.99 12.33 2.32
C HIS A 319 -14.70 11.16 1.64
N GLN A 320 -14.32 9.93 1.97
CA GLN A 320 -14.79 8.68 1.33
C GLN A 320 -16.32 8.43 1.34
N ILE A 321 -17.08 9.21 2.12
CA ILE A 321 -18.53 9.01 2.31
C ILE A 321 -19.26 10.31 1.95
N ILE A 322 -18.84 11.42 2.55
CA ILE A 322 -19.49 12.71 2.34
C ILE A 322 -19.32 13.20 0.90
N ALA A 323 -18.17 12.98 0.26
CA ALA A 323 -17.90 13.48 -1.08
C ALA A 323 -18.91 12.96 -2.12
N ALA A 324 -19.33 11.70 -2.01
CA ALA A 324 -20.30 11.11 -2.93
C ALA A 324 -21.72 11.67 -2.75
N LYS A 325 -21.99 12.27 -1.58
CA LYS A 325 -23.29 12.86 -1.20
C LYS A 325 -23.28 14.38 -1.24
N LEU A 326 -22.15 14.98 -1.61
CA LEU A 326 -21.93 16.41 -1.60
C LEU A 326 -22.51 17.06 -2.86
N ASP A 327 -23.47 17.97 -2.68
CA ASP A 327 -24.02 18.75 -3.79
C ASP A 327 -23.25 20.06 -3.99
N ARG A 328 -23.15 20.87 -2.94
CA ARG A 328 -22.48 22.18 -2.99
C ARG A 328 -22.14 22.71 -1.59
N PHE A 329 -21.37 23.78 -1.57
CA PHE A 329 -21.12 24.58 -0.37
C PHE A 329 -21.77 25.95 -0.54
N ASP A 330 -22.59 26.34 0.44
CA ASP A 330 -23.18 27.66 0.51
C ASP A 330 -22.52 28.40 1.69
N TRP A 331 -21.54 29.26 1.38
CA TRP A 331 -20.82 30.06 2.38
C TRP A 331 -21.64 31.27 2.80
N ASP A 332 -21.74 31.48 4.12
CA ASP A 332 -22.29 32.69 4.73
C ASP A 332 -21.15 33.46 5.40
N GLY A 333 -20.56 34.38 4.65
CA GLY A 333 -19.32 35.05 5.03
C GLY A 333 -18.10 34.11 4.99
N ASP A 334 -17.04 34.47 5.73
CA ASP A 334 -15.73 33.79 5.66
C ASP A 334 -15.60 32.60 6.62
N ARG A 335 -16.57 32.41 7.52
CA ARG A 335 -16.41 31.55 8.71
C ARG A 335 -17.63 30.67 8.99
N SER A 336 -18.63 30.68 8.12
CA SER A 336 -19.80 29.82 8.21
C SER A 336 -20.05 29.19 6.85
N VAL A 337 -20.20 27.86 6.82
CA VAL A 337 -20.52 27.14 5.58
C VAL A 337 -21.65 26.15 5.81
N ARG A 338 -22.62 26.18 4.89
CA ARG A 338 -23.63 25.13 4.75
C ARG A 338 -23.14 24.12 3.74
N VAL A 339 -22.88 22.90 4.19
CA VAL A 339 -22.51 21.77 3.35
C VAL A 339 -23.79 21.05 2.95
N MET A 340 -24.21 21.25 1.70
CA MET A 340 -25.45 20.71 1.17
C MET A 340 -25.24 19.26 0.72
N LEU A 341 -25.95 18.31 1.34
CA LEU A 341 -25.81 16.88 1.11
C LEU A 341 -27.14 16.26 0.66
N HIS A 342 -27.12 15.45 -0.39
CA HIS A 342 -28.28 14.63 -0.80
C HIS A 342 -28.22 13.24 -0.17
N ASP A 343 -29.37 12.67 0.20
CA ASP A 343 -29.51 11.30 0.72
C ASP A 343 -28.51 10.95 1.85
N PHE A 344 -28.19 11.91 2.72
CA PHE A 344 -27.21 11.71 3.79
C PHE A 344 -27.93 11.40 5.11
N PRO A 345 -27.88 10.16 5.63
CA PRO A 345 -28.84 9.67 6.63
C PRO A 345 -28.50 10.08 8.07
N MET A 346 -28.20 11.35 8.35
CA MET A 346 -27.76 11.83 9.67
C MET A 346 -28.74 11.54 10.81
N THR A 347 -30.04 11.65 10.52
CA THR A 347 -31.12 11.39 11.47
C THR A 347 -31.31 9.89 11.75
N ALA A 348 -30.91 9.03 10.82
CA ALA A 348 -30.97 7.57 10.98
C ALA A 348 -29.68 6.96 11.57
N MET A 349 -28.61 7.76 11.73
CA MET A 349 -27.36 7.28 12.35
C MET A 349 -27.53 7.13 13.88
N PRO A 350 -26.97 6.07 14.48
CA PRO A 350 -26.85 5.97 15.94
C PRO A 350 -26.06 7.15 16.52
N ASP A 351 -26.41 7.61 17.72
CA ASP A 351 -25.81 8.81 18.33
C ASP A 351 -24.28 8.74 18.45
N PHE A 352 -23.73 7.55 18.72
CA PHE A 352 -22.27 7.37 18.78
C PHE A 352 -21.58 7.62 17.44
N VAL A 353 -22.22 7.23 16.32
CA VAL A 353 -21.71 7.43 14.96
C VAL A 353 -21.79 8.91 14.59
N ARG A 354 -22.92 9.56 14.91
CA ARG A 354 -23.11 11.00 14.69
C ARG A 354 -22.05 11.81 15.44
N LYS A 355 -21.80 11.45 16.70
CA LYS A 355 -20.76 12.06 17.54
C LYS A 355 -19.36 11.86 16.94
N GLN A 356 -19.01 10.64 16.53
CA GLN A 356 -17.69 10.35 15.95
C GLN A 356 -17.45 11.11 14.63
N LEU A 357 -18.49 11.23 13.79
CA LEU A 357 -18.45 12.04 12.58
C LEU A 357 -18.26 13.53 12.91
N GLY A 358 -19.03 14.05 13.86
CA GLY A 358 -18.91 15.42 14.35
C GLY A 358 -17.52 15.73 14.90
N ASP A 359 -16.96 14.85 15.73
CA ASP A 359 -15.62 15.00 16.31
C ASP A 359 -14.52 14.98 15.23
N ARG A 360 -14.68 14.14 14.19
CA ARG A 360 -13.74 14.07 13.06
C ARG A 360 -13.77 15.36 12.23
N ILE A 361 -14.96 15.87 11.91
CA ILE A 361 -15.11 17.14 11.19
C ILE A 361 -14.54 18.29 12.03
N ARG A 362 -14.84 18.32 13.34
CA ARG A 362 -14.30 19.31 14.28
C ARG A 362 -12.77 19.30 14.30
N GLY A 363 -12.15 18.12 14.39
CA GLY A 363 -10.70 17.96 14.34
C GLY A 363 -10.08 18.52 13.06
N GLN A 364 -10.76 18.34 11.92
CA GLN A 364 -10.31 18.87 10.64
C GLN A 364 -10.45 20.39 10.54
N ILE A 365 -11.54 20.95 11.05
CA ILE A 365 -11.70 22.41 11.16
C ILE A 365 -10.57 22.98 12.03
N LYS A 366 -10.28 22.35 13.18
CA LYS A 366 -9.18 22.74 14.07
C LYS A 366 -7.81 22.72 13.37
N GLU A 367 -7.54 21.67 12.61
CA GLU A 367 -6.31 21.54 11.83
C GLU A 367 -6.18 22.66 10.80
N GLN A 368 -7.24 22.95 10.04
CA GLN A 368 -7.25 24.04 9.07
C GLN A 368 -7.12 25.41 9.75
N LYS A 369 -7.82 25.66 10.86
CA LYS A 369 -7.67 26.88 11.65
C LYS A 369 -6.24 27.09 12.12
N THR A 370 -5.59 26.02 12.59
CA THR A 370 -4.18 26.06 13.02
C THR A 370 -3.25 26.34 11.84
N ALA A 371 -3.45 25.66 10.71
CA ALA A 371 -2.63 25.82 9.51
C ALA A 371 -2.70 27.25 8.93
N HIS A 372 -3.85 27.93 9.09
CA HIS A 372 -4.09 29.28 8.54
C HIS A 372 -4.12 30.39 9.60
N ASN A 373 -3.68 30.12 10.84
CA ASN A 373 -3.65 31.08 11.96
C ASN A 373 -5.00 31.76 12.28
N VAL A 374 -6.10 31.02 12.19
CA VAL A 374 -7.45 31.52 12.47
C VAL A 374 -7.85 31.20 13.91
N SER A 375 -8.04 32.24 14.72
CA SER A 375 -8.38 32.11 16.14
C SER A 375 -9.88 32.06 16.40
N GLU A 376 -10.65 32.69 15.51
CA GLU A 376 -12.09 32.87 15.63
C GLU A 376 -12.86 31.58 15.29
N PRO A 377 -14.07 31.41 15.84
CA PRO A 377 -14.86 30.20 15.62
C PRO A 377 -15.29 30.08 14.15
N VAL A 378 -15.22 28.86 13.63
CA VAL A 378 -15.70 28.47 12.30
C VAL A 378 -16.88 27.53 12.48
N GLN A 379 -17.98 27.80 11.78
CA GLN A 379 -19.18 26.98 11.80
C GLN A 379 -19.33 26.21 10.49
N VAL A 380 -19.66 24.92 10.63
CA VAL A 380 -20.01 24.03 9.54
C VAL A 380 -21.38 23.43 9.84
N LEU A 381 -22.35 23.73 8.97
CA LEU A 381 -23.71 23.22 9.05
C LEU A 381 -23.85 22.12 7.99
N LEU A 382 -24.17 20.90 8.41
CA LEU A 382 -24.55 19.84 7.49
C LEU A 382 -26.04 19.97 7.19
N VAL A 383 -26.39 20.13 5.92
CA VAL A 383 -27.75 20.50 5.51
C VAL A 383 -28.25 19.49 4.48
N ASP A 384 -29.48 19.01 4.66
CA ASP A 384 -30.14 18.17 3.67
C ASP A 384 -30.52 19.02 2.45
N SER A 385 -30.07 18.61 1.26
CA SER A 385 -30.28 19.37 0.02
C SER A 385 -31.73 19.40 -0.46
N ALA A 386 -32.54 18.40 -0.10
CA ALA A 386 -33.92 18.30 -0.54
C ALA A 386 -34.85 19.13 0.35
N SER A 387 -34.66 19.10 1.67
CA SER A 387 -35.49 19.83 2.63
C SER A 387 -34.94 21.21 3.01
N GLY A 388 -33.63 21.43 2.85
CA GLY A 388 -32.93 22.62 3.36
C GLY A 388 -32.75 22.64 4.88
N GLU A 389 -33.12 21.55 5.57
CA GLU A 389 -33.03 21.41 7.02
C GLU A 389 -31.59 21.19 7.47
N THR A 390 -31.17 21.86 8.54
CA THR A 390 -29.85 21.64 9.14
C THR A 390 -29.89 20.37 9.98
N MET A 391 -29.14 19.37 9.56
CA MET A 391 -29.05 18.08 10.23
C MET A 391 -28.10 18.10 11.43
N GLU A 392 -27.02 18.87 11.35
CA GLU A 392 -26.01 18.99 12.41
C GLU A 392 -25.26 20.32 12.28
N THR A 393 -24.94 20.95 13.42
CA THR A 393 -24.12 22.16 13.47
C THR A 393 -22.85 21.89 14.25
N ILE A 394 -21.70 22.07 13.59
CA ILE A 394 -20.38 21.82 14.16
C ILE A 394 -19.65 23.15 14.22
N SER A 395 -19.25 23.56 15.42
CA SER A 395 -18.44 24.76 15.65
C SER A 395 -17.10 24.38 16.27
N GLU A 396 -16.03 25.04 15.83
CA GLU A 396 -14.66 24.89 16.37
C GLU A 396 -13.88 26.20 16.34
#